data_AF-A0A9E0B9Z1-F1
#
_entry.id   AF-A0A9E0B9Z1-F1
#
_cell.length_a   1.000
_cell.length_b   1.000
_cell.length_c   1.000
_cell.angle_alpha   90.00
_cell.angle_beta   90.00
_cell.angle_gamma   90.00
#
_symmetry.space_group_name_H-M   'P 1'
#
loop_
_entity.id
_entity.type
_entity.pdbx_description
1 polymer ?
#
loop_
_entity_poly.entity_id
_entity_poly.type
_entity_poly.pdbx_seq_one_letter_code
_entity_poly.pdbx_strand_id
1 'polypeptide(L)'
;MRIAILGAGNIGLAAGIKWLKKGHEITFGVRDTQSQKAWNAIETGAKVNGFQEACNDAEVILIALPFGIADDVIKAINIEWDDKIIIDATNP
;
A
#
# COMPACT_ATOMS: atom_id res chain seq x y z
N MET A 1 2.76 11.22 -8.50
CA MET A 1 2.83 11.14 -7.04
C MET A 1 3.33 9.78 -6.63
N ARG A 2 4.01 9.70 -5.50
CA ARG A 2 4.45 8.47 -4.84
C ARG A 2 3.35 7.97 -3.91
N ILE A 3 2.80 6.79 -4.19
CA ILE A 3 1.65 6.24 -3.47
C ILE A 3 2.03 4.90 -2.84
N ALA A 4 1.91 4.81 -1.53
CA ALA A 4 1.94 3.54 -0.81
C ALA A 4 0.55 2.92 -0.80
N ILE A 5 0.48 1.61 -1.04
CA ILE A 5 -0.75 0.84 -0.88
C ILE A 5 -0.49 -0.26 0.14
N LEU A 6 -1.04 -0.11 1.34
CA LEU A 6 -0.96 -1.12 2.38
C LEU A 6 -1.96 -2.24 2.06
N GLY A 7 -1.48 -3.34 1.51
CA GLY A 7 -2.27 -4.49 1.10
C GLY A 7 -2.36 -4.69 -0.41
N ALA A 8 -1.82 -5.81 -0.90
CA ALA A 8 -1.95 -6.28 -2.29
C ALA A 8 -3.19 -7.19 -2.50
N GLY A 9 -4.31 -6.85 -1.85
CA GLY A 9 -5.60 -7.53 -2.04
C GLY A 9 -6.38 -6.97 -3.24
N ASN A 10 -7.64 -7.37 -3.39
CA ASN A 10 -8.48 -6.94 -4.53
C ASN A 10 -8.57 -5.41 -4.66
N ILE A 11 -8.83 -4.70 -3.55
CA ILE A 11 -8.94 -3.24 -3.53
C ILE A 11 -7.61 -2.59 -3.91
N GLY A 12 -6.54 -2.96 -3.19
CA GLY A 12 -5.21 -2.39 -3.41
C GLY A 12 -4.72 -2.62 -4.84
N LEU A 13 -4.87 -3.84 -5.37
CA LEU A 13 -4.43 -4.18 -6.72
C LEU A 13 -5.21 -3.39 -7.78
N ALA A 14 -6.54 -3.30 -7.64
CA ALA A 14 -7.37 -2.55 -8.56
C ALA A 14 -7.04 -1.05 -8.58
N ALA A 15 -6.80 -0.46 -7.40
CA ALA A 15 -6.37 0.93 -7.28
C ALA A 15 -4.97 1.14 -7.89
N GLY A 16 -4.01 0.30 -7.50
CA GLY A 16 -2.62 0.37 -7.97
C GLY A 16 -2.50 0.26 -9.49
N ILE A 17 -3.21 -0.69 -10.13
CA ILE A 17 -3.23 -0.82 -11.60
C ILE A 17 -3.75 0.46 -12.26
N LYS A 18 -4.84 1.04 -11.74
CA LYS A 18 -5.42 2.27 -12.31
C LYS A 18 -4.50 3.46 -12.12
N TRP A 19 -3.83 3.59 -10.97
CA TRP A 19 -2.91 4.68 -10.70
C TRP A 19 -1.58 4.55 -11.45
N LEU A 20 -1.05 3.34 -11.62
CA LEU A 20 0.07 3.09 -12.52
C LEU A 20 -0.23 3.56 -13.95
N LYS A 21 -1.41 3.22 -14.48
CA LYS A 21 -1.87 3.68 -15.82
C LYS A 21 -2.00 5.20 -15.95
N LYS A 22 -2.07 5.92 -14.83
CA LYS A 22 -2.11 7.39 -14.77
C LYS A 22 -0.74 8.02 -14.52
N GLY A 23 0.32 7.21 -14.44
CA GLY A 23 1.70 7.69 -14.25
C GLY A 23 2.10 7.94 -12.80
N HIS A 24 1.36 7.39 -11.83
CA HIS A 24 1.78 7.44 -10.43
C HIS A 24 2.81 6.35 -10.12
N GLU A 25 3.71 6.61 -9.17
CA GLU A 25 4.66 5.64 -8.67
C GLU A 25 4.02 4.86 -7.53
N ILE A 26 3.84 3.55 -7.70
CA ILE A 26 3.16 2.69 -6.73
C ILE A 26 4.16 1.79 -6.02
N THR A 27 4.08 1.79 -4.69
CA THR A 27 4.73 0.79 -3.84
C THR A 27 3.67 0.09 -3.00
N PHE A 28 3.52 -1.23 -3.18
CA PHE A 28 2.68 -2.03 -2.29
C PHE A 28 3.46 -2.38 -1.02
N GLY A 29 2.88 -2.05 0.13
CA GLY A 29 3.30 -2.56 1.43
C GLY A 29 2.58 -3.86 1.72
N VAL A 30 3.32 -4.94 1.95
CA VAL A 30 2.79 -6.26 2.29
C VAL A 30 3.50 -6.85 3.49
N ARG A 31 2.84 -7.79 4.17
CA ARG A 31 3.45 -8.53 5.29
C ARG A 31 4.53 -9.51 4.81
N ASP A 32 4.29 -10.17 3.69
CA ASP A 32 5.19 -11.16 3.10
C ASP A 32 5.39 -10.83 1.61
N THR A 33 6.60 -10.39 1.28
CA THR A 33 7.01 -10.01 -0.08
C THR A 33 7.18 -11.20 -1.01
N GLN A 34 7.17 -12.44 -0.48
CA GLN A 34 7.21 -13.67 -1.27
C GLN A 34 5.83 -14.30 -1.49
N SER A 35 4.77 -13.71 -0.93
CA SER A 35 3.41 -14.22 -1.09
C SER A 35 2.90 -14.08 -2.53
N GLN A 36 1.95 -14.94 -2.94
CA GLN A 36 1.33 -14.83 -4.27
C GLN A 36 0.75 -13.44 -4.55
N LYS A 37 0.21 -12.77 -3.53
CA LYS A 37 -0.33 -11.40 -3.66
C LYS A 37 0.77 -10.39 -3.97
N ALA A 38 1.94 -10.55 -3.37
CA ALA A 38 3.12 -9.73 -3.68
C ALA A 38 3.57 -9.95 -5.13
N TRP A 39 3.64 -11.21 -5.57
CA TRP A 39 3.96 -11.54 -6.97
C TRP A 39 2.97 -10.94 -7.96
N ASN A 40 1.67 -11.06 -7.70
CA ASN A 40 0.65 -10.43 -8.55
C ASN A 40 0.83 -8.91 -8.64
N ALA A 41 1.23 -8.25 -7.55
CA ALA A 41 1.51 -6.82 -7.56
C ALA A 41 2.79 -6.49 -8.35
N ILE A 42 3.84 -7.29 -8.25
CA ILE A 42 5.07 -7.16 -9.05
C ILE A 42 4.77 -7.26 -10.54
N GLU A 43 3.91 -8.21 -10.95
CA GLU A 43 3.50 -8.39 -12.35
C GLU A 43 2.80 -7.16 -12.94
N THR A 44 2.24 -6.27 -12.10
CA THR A 44 1.67 -4.99 -12.58
C THR A 44 2.72 -3.96 -12.96
N GLY A 45 4.00 -4.19 -12.61
CA GLY A 45 5.10 -3.23 -12.74
C GLY A 45 5.26 -2.31 -11.52
N ALA A 46 4.53 -2.56 -10.42
CA ALA A 46 4.70 -1.83 -9.17
C ALA A 46 5.90 -2.34 -8.35
N LYS A 47 6.42 -1.50 -7.45
CA LYS A 47 7.34 -1.93 -6.39
C LYS A 47 6.56 -2.66 -5.30
N VAL A 48 7.19 -3.61 -4.63
CA VAL A 48 6.62 -4.31 -3.47
C VAL A 48 7.65 -4.40 -2.36
N ASN A 49 7.27 -3.93 -1.17
CA ASN A 49 8.11 -3.85 0.03
C ASN A 49 7.33 -4.29 1.27
N GLY A 50 8.01 -4.29 2.43
CA GLY A 50 7.35 -4.29 3.74
C GLY A 50 6.52 -3.02 3.96
N PHE A 51 5.64 -3.07 4.97
CA PHE A 51 4.74 -1.94 5.27
C PHE A 51 5.49 -0.64 5.58
N GLN A 52 6.56 -0.71 6.37
CA GLN A 52 7.36 0.46 6.73
C GLN A 52 8.02 1.07 5.49
N GLU A 53 8.75 0.27 4.71
CA GLU A 53 9.52 0.75 3.57
C GLU A 53 8.63 1.26 2.43
N ALA A 54 7.42 0.73 2.31
CA ALA A 54 6.43 1.25 1.35
C ALA A 54 6.01 2.70 1.68
N CYS A 55 5.97 3.06 2.96
CA CYS A 55 5.46 4.34 3.43
C CYS A 55 6.51 5.46 3.53
N ASN A 56 7.80 5.13 3.66
CA ASN A 56 8.87 6.11 3.92
C ASN A 56 8.85 7.32 2.96
N ASP A 57 8.74 7.06 1.65
CA ASP A 57 8.79 8.11 0.61
C ASP A 57 7.42 8.45 0.01
N ALA A 58 6.34 7.90 0.58
CA ALA A 58 4.99 8.08 0.05
C ALA A 58 4.44 9.48 0.34
N GLU A 59 3.70 10.04 -0.62
CA GLU A 59 2.91 11.28 -0.45
C GLU A 59 1.47 10.94 -0.09
N VAL A 60 1.00 9.79 -0.60
CA VAL A 60 -0.35 9.27 -0.38
C VAL A 60 -0.25 7.84 0.13
N ILE A 61 -1.04 7.48 1.14
CA ILE A 61 -1.11 6.13 1.69
C ILE A 61 -2.54 5.63 1.61
N LEU A 62 -2.77 4.56 0.83
CA LEU A 62 -4.03 3.82 0.80
C LEU A 62 -3.97 2.67 1.80
N ILE A 63 -4.89 2.66 2.76
CA ILE A 63 -5.10 1.56 3.70
C ILE A 63 -6.10 0.58 3.07
N ALA A 64 -5.60 -0.51 2.48
CA ALA A 64 -6.38 -1.57 1.83
C ALA A 64 -6.19 -2.92 2.55
N LEU A 65 -6.19 -2.87 3.88
CA LEU A 65 -6.03 -4.01 4.78
C LEU A 65 -7.40 -4.50 5.29
N PRO A 66 -7.52 -5.77 5.70
CA PRO A 66 -8.66 -6.21 6.51
C PRO A 66 -8.80 -5.36 7.77
N PHE A 67 -10.03 -4.98 8.12
CA PHE A 67 -10.32 -4.07 9.23
C PHE A 67 -9.65 -4.48 10.54
N GLY A 68 -9.75 -5.76 10.92
CA GLY A 68 -9.20 -6.28 12.17
C GLY A 68 -7.67 -6.26 12.30
N ILE A 69 -6.91 -5.92 11.25
CA ILE A 69 -5.44 -5.79 11.32
C ILE A 69 -4.92 -4.41 10.96
N ALA A 70 -5.78 -3.51 10.47
CA ALA A 70 -5.34 -2.23 9.93
C ALA A 70 -4.68 -1.36 11.01
N ASP A 71 -5.31 -1.30 12.18
CA ASP A 71 -4.87 -0.48 13.31
C ASP A 71 -3.47 -0.90 13.81
N ASP A 72 -3.23 -2.21 13.93
CA ASP A 72 -1.94 -2.76 14.36
C ASP A 72 -0.83 -2.47 13.35
N VAL A 73 -1.13 -2.58 12.05
CA VAL A 73 -0.15 -2.27 11.00
C VAL A 73 0.20 -0.79 10.99
N ILE A 74 -0.80 0.09 11.09
CA ILE A 74 -0.57 1.55 11.08
C ILE A 74 0.26 1.97 12.28
N LYS A 75 -0.06 1.47 13.49
CA LYS A 75 0.71 1.75 14.71
C LYS A 75 2.14 1.25 14.67
N ALA A 76 2.42 0.20 13.88
CA ALA A 76 3.76 -0.33 13.70
C ALA A 76 4.62 0.46 12.69
N ILE A 77 4.01 1.34 11.88
CA ILE A 77 4.73 2.17 10.90
C ILE A 77 5.18 3.46 11.58
N ASN A 78 6.50 3.66 11.62
CA ASN A 78 7.13 4.86 12.16
C ASN A 78 7.52 5.81 11.02
N ILE A 79 6.63 6.73 10.68
CA ILE A 79 6.83 7.81 9.70
C ILE A 79 6.26 9.12 10.26
N GLU A 80 6.63 10.24 9.65
CA GLU A 80 5.90 11.50 9.85
C GLU A 80 4.58 11.44 9.08
N TRP A 81 3.46 11.60 9.80
CA TRP A 81 2.11 11.43 9.25
C TRP A 81 1.46 12.76 8.85
N ASP A 82 1.88 13.88 9.44
CA ASP A 82 1.19 15.17 9.35
C ASP A 82 1.06 15.69 7.90
N ASP A 83 2.01 15.35 7.01
CA ASP A 83 2.02 15.79 5.62
C ASP A 83 1.54 14.72 4.61
N LYS A 84 1.00 13.60 5.09
CA LYS A 84 0.55 12.48 4.24
C LYS A 84 -0.94 12.57 3.95
N ILE A 85 -1.31 12.30 2.70
CA ILE A 85 -2.72 12.08 2.35
C ILE A 85 -3.08 10.63 2.67
N ILE A 86 -4.04 10.42 3.56
CA ILE A 86 -4.51 9.08 3.94
C ILE A 86 -5.84 8.78 3.27
N ILE A 87 -5.92 7.62 2.61
CA ILE A 87 -7.15 7.09 2.02
C ILE A 87 -7.49 5.79 2.76
N ASP A 88 -8.61 5.79 3.46
CA ASP A 88 -9.12 4.59 4.14
C ASP A 88 -10.10 3.85 3.22
N ALA A 89 -9.81 2.58 2.93
CA ALA A 89 -10.69 1.67 2.21
C ALA A 89 -11.00 0.41 3.03
N THR A 90 -10.88 0.48 4.35
CA THR A 90 -11.26 -0.60 5.27
C THR A 90 -12.77 -0.72 5.39
N ASN A 91 -13.24 -1.91 5.78
CA ASN A 91 -14.65 -2.18 6.04
C ASN A 91 -14.76 -3.15 7.24
N PRO A 92 -15.45 -2.76 8.34
CA PRO A 92 -15.66 -3.61 9.53
C PRO A 92 -16.43 -4.91 9.27
#